data_AF-A0AA51Q8S3-F1
#
_entry.id   AF-A0AA51Q8S3-F1
#
_cell.length_a   1.000
_cell.length_b   1.000
_cell.length_c   1.000
_cell.angle_alpha   90.00
_cell.angle_beta   90.00
_cell.angle_gamma   90.00
#
_symmetry.space_group_name_H-M   'P 1'
#
loop_
_entity.id
_entity.type
_entity.pdbx_description
1 polymer ?
#
loop_
_entity_poly.entity_id
_entity_poly.type
_entity_poly.pdbx_seq_one_letter_code
_entity_poly.pdbx_strand_id
1 'polypeptide(L)'
;MQSAQNISLSLPSQSSWGLSTEIAGRPVVRGVLNIHSVSGRTVIGTGNFRGTPVPIHGTWDESTKQLSLETPFATFSGQLQIFDSAEIRIRHLILSGRFVLKASF
;
A
#
# COMPACT_ATOMS: atom_id res chain seq x y z
N MET A 1 16.26 -9.74 18.69
CA MET A 1 14.85 -9.88 18.24
C MET A 1 14.11 -8.64 18.74
N GLN A 2 13.81 -7.68 17.87
CA GLN A 2 13.08 -6.47 18.26
C GLN A 2 11.61 -6.81 18.40
N SER A 3 11.05 -6.58 19.60
CA SER A 3 9.64 -6.79 19.91
C SER A 3 8.81 -5.81 19.07
N ALA A 4 8.08 -6.32 18.08
CA ALA A 4 7.05 -5.55 17.40
C ALA A 4 5.97 -5.19 18.43
N GLN A 5 5.96 -3.93 18.88
CA GLN A 5 4.87 -3.42 19.69
C GLN A 5 3.61 -3.38 18.81
N ASN A 6 2.61 -4.21 19.14
CA ASN A 6 1.28 -4.19 18.53
C ASN A 6 0.54 -2.89 18.91
N ILE A 7 1.00 -1.76 18.36
CA ILE A 7 0.24 -0.52 18.37
C ILE A 7 -0.85 -0.69 17.30
N SER A 8 -2.11 -0.52 17.69
CA SER A 8 -3.22 -0.49 16.73
C SER A 8 -3.07 0.76 15.85
N LEU A 9 -2.33 0.61 14.75
CA LEU A 9 -2.15 1.66 13.76
C LEU A 9 -3.16 1.44 12.63
N SER A 10 -3.94 2.48 12.33
CA SER A 10 -4.78 2.53 11.14
C SER A 10 -3.93 2.85 9.91
N LEU A 11 -4.40 2.47 8.72
CA LEU A 11 -3.82 2.96 7.47
C LEU A 11 -3.93 4.50 7.44
N PRO A 12 -2.83 5.26 7.23
CA PRO A 12 -2.88 6.72 7.25
C PRO A 12 -3.68 7.28 6.06
N SER A 13 -4.68 8.11 6.34
CA SER A 13 -5.38 8.92 5.34
C SER A 13 -4.52 10.10 4.88
N GLN A 14 -4.81 10.66 3.70
CA GLN A 14 -4.08 11.79 3.11
C GLN A 14 -2.57 11.50 3.03
N SER A 15 -2.23 10.32 2.51
CA SER A 15 -0.85 9.82 2.46
C SER A 15 -0.44 9.38 1.06
N SER A 16 0.85 9.48 0.76
CA SER A 16 1.44 9.06 -0.51
C SER A 16 2.47 7.95 -0.29
N TRP A 17 2.39 6.93 -1.14
CA TRP A 17 3.16 5.70 -1.03
C TRP A 17 3.89 5.43 -2.35
N GLY A 18 5.19 5.17 -2.28
CA GLY A 18 5.96 4.71 -3.42
C GLY A 18 5.62 3.25 -3.74
N LEU A 19 5.35 2.97 -5.02
CA LEU A 19 5.10 1.60 -5.48
C LEU A 19 6.40 1.00 -5.99
N SER A 20 7.03 0.17 -5.15
CA SER A 20 8.22 -0.61 -5.51
C SER A 20 7.81 -2.00 -5.98
N THR A 21 8.34 -2.43 -7.12
CA THR A 21 8.16 -3.78 -7.66
C THR A 21 9.52 -4.38 -7.99
N GLU A 22 9.72 -5.67 -7.79
CA GLU A 22 10.97 -6.32 -8.21
C GLU A 22 10.82 -6.90 -9.62
N ILE A 23 11.73 -6.53 -10.53
CA ILE A 23 11.82 -7.12 -11.87
C ILE A 23 13.22 -7.72 -12.01
N ALA A 24 13.28 -9.05 -12.17
CA ALA A 24 14.52 -9.81 -12.32
C ALA A 24 15.57 -9.49 -11.22
N GLY A 25 15.18 -9.48 -9.95
CA GLY A 25 16.10 -9.20 -8.84
C GLY A 25 16.28 -7.72 -8.50
N ARG A 26 15.67 -6.80 -9.25
CA ARG A 26 15.91 -5.35 -9.10
C ARG A 26 14.65 -4.62 -8.66
N PRO A 27 14.66 -3.92 -7.50
CA PRO A 27 13.58 -3.02 -7.13
C PRO A 27 13.46 -1.86 -8.13
N VAL A 28 12.28 -1.68 -8.69
CA VAL A 28 11.90 -0.60 -9.59
C VAL A 28 10.69 0.10 -9.00
N VAL A 29 10.85 1.37 -8.64
CA VAL A 29 9.72 2.23 -8.28
C VAL A 29 8.99 2.59 -9.58
N ARG A 30 7.75 2.11 -9.73
CA ARG A 30 6.95 2.28 -10.95
C ARG A 30 5.78 3.23 -10.80
N GLY A 31 5.57 3.81 -9.61
CA GLY A 31 4.38 4.59 -9.39
C GLY A 31 4.22 5.17 -8.01
N VAL A 32 3.11 5.90 -7.85
CA VAL A 32 2.66 6.48 -6.59
C VAL A 32 1.24 6.03 -6.33
N LEU A 33 0.98 5.56 -5.12
CA LEU A 33 -0.35 5.33 -4.57
C LEU A 33 -0.66 6.46 -3.58
N ASN A 34 -1.73 7.21 -3.85
CA ASN A 34 -2.23 8.22 -2.93
C ASN A 34 -3.49 7.69 -2.26
N ILE A 35 -3.49 7.67 -0.93
CA ILE A 35 -4.65 7.38 -0.10
C ILE A 35 -5.29 8.72 0.26
N HIS A 36 -6.47 9.01 -0.28
CA HIS A 36 -7.19 10.25 0.02
C HIS A 36 -8.02 10.08 1.29
N SER A 37 -8.75 8.98 1.43
CA SER A 37 -9.55 8.72 2.62
C SER A 37 -9.56 7.24 3.01
N VAL A 38 -9.68 7.03 4.32
CA VAL A 38 -9.97 5.73 4.94
C VAL A 38 -11.18 5.97 5.84
N SER A 39 -12.31 5.34 5.54
CA SER A 39 -13.54 5.49 6.31
C SER A 39 -14.16 4.12 6.55
N GLY A 40 -14.15 3.68 7.80
CA GLY A 40 -14.43 2.30 8.16
C GLY A 40 -13.47 1.34 7.43
N ARG A 41 -14.03 0.42 6.64
CA ARG A 41 -13.24 -0.48 5.79
C ARG A 41 -12.93 0.09 4.43
N THR A 42 -13.52 1.22 4.02
CA THR A 42 -13.39 1.73 2.66
C THR A 42 -12.15 2.59 2.50
N VAL A 43 -11.42 2.38 1.42
CA VAL A 43 -10.24 3.17 1.03
C VAL A 43 -10.50 3.80 -0.33
N ILE A 44 -10.30 5.11 -0.44
CA ILE A 44 -10.42 5.87 -1.68
C ILE A 44 -9.12 6.61 -1.95
N GLY A 45 -8.71 6.65 -3.22
CA GLY A 45 -7.44 7.24 -3.58
C GLY A 45 -7.21 7.29 -5.09
N THR A 46 -5.95 7.49 -5.46
CA THR A 46 -5.48 7.32 -6.84
C THR A 46 -4.23 6.47 -6.87
N GLY A 47 -4.06 5.67 -7.93
CA GLY A 47 -2.82 4.98 -8.24
C GLY A 47 -2.27 5.47 -9.57
N ASN A 48 -1.00 5.83 -9.63
CA ASN A 48 -0.32 6.16 -10.88
C ASN A 48 0.76 5.12 -11.15
N PHE A 49 0.51 4.20 -12.09
CA PHE A 49 1.43 3.12 -12.46
C PHE A 49 2.04 3.32 -13.86
N ARG A 50 1.52 4.28 -14.64
CA ARG A 50 1.79 4.47 -16.07
C ARG A 50 1.78 5.93 -16.54
N GLY A 51 1.99 6.88 -15.64
CA GLY A 51 2.05 8.31 -15.94
C GLY A 51 0.77 9.08 -15.61
N THR A 52 -0.41 8.46 -15.75
CA THR A 52 -1.70 9.08 -15.41
C THR A 52 -2.29 8.46 -14.12
N PRO A 53 -2.64 9.27 -13.10
CA PRO A 53 -3.37 8.79 -11.94
C PRO A 53 -4.74 8.22 -12.32
N VAL A 54 -5.03 7.00 -11.86
CA VAL A 54 -6.34 6.36 -12.01
C VAL A 54 -6.99 6.22 -10.63
N PRO A 55 -8.33 6.32 -10.52
CA PRO A 55 -9.00 6.11 -9.25
C PRO A 55 -8.75 4.70 -8.73
N ILE A 56 -8.53 4.58 -7.43
CA ILE A 56 -8.54 3.30 -6.71
C ILE A 56 -9.75 3.25 -5.79
N HIS A 57 -10.33 2.06 -5.70
CA HIS A 57 -11.31 1.70 -4.67
C HIS A 57 -10.77 0.50 -3.93
N GLY A 58 -10.84 0.51 -2.61
CA GLY A 58 -10.21 -0.54 -1.83
C GLY A 58 -10.86 -0.79 -0.49
N THR A 59 -10.35 -1.82 0.18
CA THR A 59 -10.74 -2.20 1.52
C THR A 59 -9.53 -2.32 2.45
N TRP A 60 -9.66 -1.79 3.66
CA TRP A 60 -8.71 -1.93 4.75
C TRP A 60 -9.32 -2.77 5.87
N ASP A 61 -8.65 -3.87 6.22
CA ASP A 61 -8.92 -4.62 7.42
C ASP A 61 -7.85 -4.29 8.47
N GLU A 62 -8.26 -3.54 9.49
CA GLU A 62 -7.36 -3.10 10.55
C GLU A 62 -6.87 -4.25 11.44
N SER A 63 -7.64 -5.32 11.57
CA SER A 63 -7.31 -6.46 12.44
C SER A 63 -6.19 -7.31 11.84
N THR A 64 -6.26 -7.54 10.53
CA THR A 64 -5.27 -8.31 9.78
C THR A 64 -4.20 -7.43 9.13
N LYS A 65 -4.35 -6.11 9.22
CA LYS A 65 -3.53 -5.11 8.52
C LYS A 65 -3.50 -5.35 7.01
N GLN A 66 -4.59 -5.87 6.45
CA GLN A 66 -4.68 -6.23 5.05
C GLN A 66 -5.32 -5.11 4.23
N LEU A 67 -4.69 -4.77 3.12
CA LEU A 67 -5.15 -3.79 2.14
C LEU A 67 -5.44 -4.49 0.82
N SER A 68 -6.65 -4.29 0.30
CA SER A 68 -7.02 -4.65 -1.07
C SER A 68 -7.36 -3.37 -1.83
N LEU A 69 -6.84 -3.23 -3.05
CA LEU A 69 -7.10 -2.10 -3.93
C LEU A 69 -7.44 -2.61 -5.33
N GLU A 70 -8.35 -1.90 -5.98
CA GLU A 70 -8.77 -2.18 -7.34
C GLU A 70 -8.76 -0.90 -8.17
N THR A 71 -8.31 -1.06 -9.41
CA THR A 71 -8.44 -0.09 -10.50
C THR A 71 -9.07 -0.78 -11.71
N PRO A 72 -9.45 -0.03 -12.76
CA PRO A 72 -9.85 -0.64 -14.03
C PRO A 72 -8.80 -1.55 -14.66
N PHE A 73 -7.50 -1.35 -14.33
CA PHE A 73 -6.38 -2.01 -15.01
C PHE A 73 -5.63 -3.03 -14.16
N ALA A 74 -5.81 -3.01 -12.84
CA ALA A 74 -5.03 -3.80 -11.91
C ALA A 74 -5.73 -4.00 -10.57
N THR A 75 -5.31 -5.04 -9.86
CA THR A 75 -5.65 -5.30 -8.46
C THR A 75 -4.38 -5.41 -7.63
N PHE A 76 -4.46 -5.00 -6.38
CA PHE A 76 -3.43 -5.20 -5.36
C PHE A 76 -4.07 -5.83 -4.13
N SER A 77 -3.41 -6.82 -3.54
CA SER A 77 -3.75 -7.34 -2.22
C SER A 77 -2.47 -7.60 -1.44
N GLY A 78 -2.36 -7.02 -0.25
CA GLY A 78 -1.17 -7.11 0.57
C GLY A 78 -1.41 -6.78 2.03
N GLN A 79 -0.34 -6.84 2.82
CA GLN A 79 -0.37 -6.58 4.25
C GLN A 79 0.59 -5.45 4.61
N LEU A 80 0.19 -4.62 5.58
CA LEU A 80 1.03 -3.59 6.14
C LEU A 80 1.96 -4.17 7.20
N GLN A 81 3.25 -3.98 6.99
CA GLN A 81 4.32 -4.27 7.95
C GLN A 81 4.83 -2.96 8.53
N ILE A 82 5.10 -2.97 9.84
CA ILE A 82 5.56 -1.80 10.59
C ILE A 82 6.89 -2.15 11.23
N PHE A 83 7.89 -1.30 11.01
CA PHE A 83 9.22 -1.47 11.57
C PHE A 83 9.65 -0.18 12.27
N ASP A 84 10.10 -0.28 13.51
CA ASP A 84 10.62 0.86 14.27
C ASP A 84 12.16 0.81 14.29
N SER A 85 12.80 1.80 13.66
CA SER A 85 14.25 1.94 13.65
C SER A 85 14.69 2.75 14.86
N ALA A 86 15.10 2.05 15.93
CA ALA A 86 15.44 2.66 17.23
C ALA A 86 16.57 3.70 17.16
N GLU A 87 17.53 3.51 16.25
CA GLU A 87 18.71 4.37 16.12
C GLU A 87 18.38 5.78 15.61
N ILE A 88 17.40 5.88 14.70
CA ILE A 88 17.02 7.15 14.04
C ILE A 88 15.60 7.61 14.41
N ARG A 89 14.90 6.86 15.28
CA ARG A 89 13.52 7.13 15.71
C ARG A 89 12.53 7.30 14.54
N ILE A 90 12.71 6.51 13.48
CA ILE A 90 11.82 6.49 12.32
C ILE A 90 10.99 5.20 12.32
N ARG A 91 9.69 5.35 12.05
CA ARG A 91 8.78 4.23 11.79
C ARG A 91 8.63 4.04 10.29
N HIS A 92 8.91 2.83 9.82
CA HIS A 92 8.70 2.43 8.43
C HIS A 92 7.35 1.71 8.31
N LEU A 93 6.57 2.12 7.31
CA LEU A 93 5.33 1.48 6.93
C LEU A 93 5.53 0.89 5.54
N ILE A 94 5.45 -0.44 5.42
CA ILE A 94 5.69 -1.15 4.16
C ILE A 94 4.47 -1.98 3.82
N LEU A 95 3.83 -1.68 2.69
CA LEU A 95 2.78 -2.51 2.12
C LEU A 95 3.40 -3.51 1.15
N SER A 96 3.34 -4.78 1.52
CA SER A 96 3.89 -5.90 0.74
C SER A 96 2.76 -6.81 0.28
N GLY A 97 2.71 -7.12 -1.01
CA GLY A 97 1.59 -7.88 -1.55
C GLY A 97 1.72 -8.24 -3.02
N ARG A 98 0.66 -8.86 -3.53
CA ARG A 98 0.56 -9.25 -4.94
C ARG A 98 -0.12 -8.13 -5.72
N PHE A 99 0.52 -7.74 -6.81
CA PHE A 99 -0.04 -6.86 -7.83
C PHE A 99 -0.35 -7.67 -9.08
N VAL A 100 -1.59 -7.60 -9.58
CA VAL A 100 -2.04 -8.35 -10.76
C VAL A 100 -2.66 -7.38 -11.76
N LEU A 101 -2.10 -7.35 -12.97
CA LEU A 101 -2.71 -6.63 -14.08
C LEU A 101 -3.94 -7.38 -14.57
N LYS A 102 -5.03 -6.64 -14.80
CA LYS A 102 -6.21 -7.17 -15.46
C LYS A 102 -5.92 -7.28 -16.96
N ALA A 103 -6.41 -8.35 -17.59
CA ALA A 103 -6.37 -8.45 -19.04
C ALA A 103 -7.29 -7.37 -19.62
N SER A 104 -6.71 -6.44 -20.38
CA SER A 104 -7.46 -5.54 -21.25
C SER A 104 -7.65 -6.26 -22.59
N PHE A 105 -8.87 -6.73 -22.87
CA PHE A 105 -9.29 -7.23 -24.18
C PHE A 105 -9.84 -6.07 -25.01
#